data_AF-A0A1H9XRK2-F1
#
_entry.id   AF-A0A1H9XRK2-F1
#
_cell.length_a   1.000
_cell.length_b   1.000
_cell.length_c   1.000
_cell.angle_alpha   90.00
_cell.angle_beta   90.00
_cell.angle_gamma   90.00
#
_symmetry.space_group_name_H-M   'P 1'
#
loop_
_entity.id
_entity.type
_entity.pdbx_description
1 polymer ?
#
loop_
_entity_poly.entity_id
_entity_poly.type
_entity_poly.pdbx_seq_one_letter_code
_entity_poly.pdbx_strand_id
1 'polypeptide(L)'
;MRAFAGYPLFAVHCVRFAGRVPTEKERLDVVEPQVATLISHVGQLTAELERVTARLTVLQRRLSGAGDGPPAELDAVTGEVEPLVEALRRAWDAEQEILADPARVALRQEVLEFDGLKARRDDARSKLDGGRVPRFERDALSHEVRQMEWLINANEASAQRAAERLEADEDAMGEEWRTEAVLAGEKARGEIKDAAARRLSEALGQYARMPVWFRVGLGEIPTPDPSFWLESAIAVLAYRLEYGVTDAVTPLGTPPSAASGSENWVRRANVHADITDRLTTLAATFHLQ
;
A
#
# COMPACT_ATOMS: atom_id res chain seq x y z
N MET A 1 15.17 78.12 -27.42
CA MET A 1 16.24 78.98 -26.87
C MET A 1 17.56 78.26 -27.05
N ARG A 2 18.48 78.86 -27.84
CA ARG A 2 19.95 78.65 -27.94
C ARG A 2 20.47 77.23 -28.31
N ALA A 3 21.05 77.02 -29.50
CA ALA A 3 22.40 77.42 -29.99
C ALA A 3 23.50 76.55 -29.36
N PHE A 4 24.60 76.10 -29.99
CA PHE A 4 25.11 76.04 -31.38
C PHE A 4 26.39 75.16 -31.29
N ALA A 5 26.87 74.70 -32.45
CA ALA A 5 28.29 74.51 -32.82
C ALA A 5 29.01 73.19 -32.48
N GLY A 6 29.59 72.60 -33.53
CA GLY A 6 30.71 71.67 -33.42
C GLY A 6 30.91 70.76 -34.64
N TYR A 7 31.21 71.30 -35.83
CA TYR A 7 31.87 70.52 -36.89
C TYR A 7 33.36 70.35 -36.55
N PRO A 8 33.98 69.22 -36.94
CA PRO A 8 34.95 69.36 -38.03
C PRO A 8 34.93 68.23 -39.07
N LEU A 9 35.05 68.67 -40.32
CA LEU A 9 35.84 68.11 -41.42
C LEU A 9 36.44 66.71 -41.19
N PHE A 10 35.89 65.69 -41.86
CA PHE A 10 36.66 64.51 -42.27
C PHE A 10 36.45 64.22 -43.75
N ALA A 11 37.58 64.03 -44.40
CA ALA A 11 37.76 63.92 -45.84
C ALA A 11 36.91 62.81 -46.46
N VAL A 12 36.16 63.16 -47.50
CA VAL A 12 35.55 62.21 -48.43
C VAL A 12 36.67 61.61 -49.27
N HIS A 13 37.19 60.46 -48.83
CA HIS A 13 37.95 59.58 -49.72
C HIS A 13 36.97 58.99 -50.73
N CYS A 14 37.02 59.54 -51.94
CA CYS A 14 36.28 59.05 -53.09
C CYS A 14 36.87 57.68 -53.51
N VAL A 15 36.44 56.59 -52.86
CA VAL A 15 36.70 55.23 -53.37
C VAL A 15 35.70 55.00 -54.49
N ARG A 16 36.22 55.17 -55.71
CA ARG A 16 35.58 54.86 -56.98
C ARG A 16 35.24 53.37 -57.02
N PHE A 17 34.04 52.99 -56.56
CA PHE A 17 33.47 51.67 -56.84
C PHE A 17 33.05 51.62 -58.31
N ALA A 18 33.99 51.23 -59.16
CA ALA A 18 33.66 50.73 -60.49
C ALA A 18 32.80 49.47 -60.29
N GLY A 19 31.54 49.51 -60.72
CA GLY A 19 30.60 48.39 -60.62
C GLY A 19 31.08 47.22 -61.46
N ARG A 20 31.83 46.31 -60.83
CA ARG A 20 32.05 44.95 -61.33
C ARG A 20 30.84 44.13 -60.93
N VAL A 21 30.16 43.51 -61.90
CA VAL A 21 29.13 42.51 -61.62
C VAL A 21 29.80 41.40 -60.82
N PRO A 22 29.33 41.08 -59.60
CA PRO A 22 29.95 40.04 -58.78
C PRO A 22 29.94 38.76 -59.58
N THR A 23 31.10 38.13 -59.68
CA THR A 23 31.25 36.86 -60.38
C THR A 23 30.38 35.81 -59.69
N GLU A 24 29.92 34.82 -60.44
CA GLU A 24 29.05 33.75 -59.91
C GLU A 24 29.67 33.07 -58.68
N LYS A 25 31.01 33.01 -58.64
CA LYS A 25 31.81 32.56 -57.49
C LYS A 25 31.65 33.43 -56.24
N GLU A 26 31.72 34.76 -56.38
CA GLU A 26 31.52 35.68 -55.24
C GLU A 26 30.09 35.65 -54.70
N ARG A 27 29.10 35.31 -55.54
CA ARG A 27 27.71 35.07 -55.08
C ARG A 27 27.61 33.72 -54.36
N LEU A 28 28.31 32.70 -54.85
CA LEU A 28 28.37 31.38 -54.21
C LEU A 28 29.04 31.46 -52.83
N ASP A 29 30.16 32.19 -52.72
CA ASP A 29 30.93 32.36 -51.48
C ASP A 29 30.11 33.07 -50.37
N VAL A 30 29.07 33.83 -50.74
CA VAL A 30 28.14 34.47 -49.79
C VAL A 30 26.97 33.53 -49.43
N VAL A 31 26.50 32.72 -50.38
CA VAL A 31 25.34 31.83 -50.19
C VAL A 31 25.73 30.56 -49.43
N GLU A 32 26.93 30.02 -49.66
CA GLU A 32 27.42 28.79 -49.02
C GLU A 32 27.45 28.85 -47.47
N PRO A 33 27.97 29.91 -46.82
CA PRO A 33 27.89 30.02 -45.35
C PRO A 33 26.45 30.26 -44.85
N GLN A 34 25.60 30.90 -45.65
CA GLN A 34 24.17 31.06 -45.30
C GLN A 34 23.45 29.72 -45.32
N VAL A 35 23.71 28.88 -46.33
CA VAL A 35 23.18 27.52 -46.44
C VAL A 35 23.70 26.66 -45.29
N ALA A 36 24.98 26.73 -44.95
CA ALA A 36 25.54 26.02 -43.80
C ALA A 36 24.87 26.43 -42.47
N THR A 37 24.59 27.73 -42.30
CA THR A 37 23.88 28.28 -41.13
C THR A 37 22.43 27.80 -41.07
N LEU A 38 21.75 27.73 -42.22
CA LEU A 38 20.39 27.19 -42.35
C LEU A 38 20.35 25.70 -42.01
N ILE A 39 21.29 24.90 -42.51
CA ILE A 39 21.39 23.46 -42.19
C ILE A 39 21.58 23.27 -40.68
N SER A 40 22.44 24.07 -40.05
CA SER A 40 22.65 24.04 -38.60
C SER A 40 21.37 24.37 -37.82
N HIS A 41 20.65 25.43 -38.20
CA HIS A 41 19.39 25.80 -37.56
C HIS A 41 18.30 24.73 -37.75
N VAL A 42 18.19 24.13 -38.93
CA VAL A 42 17.24 23.03 -39.19
C VAL A 42 17.58 21.81 -38.33
N GLY A 43 18.87 21.48 -38.18
CA GLY A 43 19.32 20.42 -37.28
C GLY A 43 18.97 20.69 -35.81
N GLN A 44 19.17 21.93 -35.35
CA GLN A 44 18.79 22.35 -33.99
C GLN A 44 17.28 22.29 -33.77
N LEU A 45 16.48 22.82 -34.70
CA LEU A 45 15.03 22.78 -34.62
C LEU A 45 14.49 21.35 -34.63
N THR A 46 15.08 20.46 -35.42
CA THR A 46 14.70 19.04 -35.45
C THR A 46 14.96 18.39 -34.09
N ALA A 47 16.13 18.63 -33.49
CA ALA A 47 16.47 18.11 -32.17
C ALA A 47 15.56 18.69 -31.06
N GLU A 48 15.17 19.96 -31.16
CA GLU A 48 14.19 20.54 -30.24
C GLU A 48 12.79 19.94 -30.41
N LEU A 49 12.35 19.72 -31.66
CA LEU A 49 11.08 19.07 -31.97
C LEU A 49 11.04 17.63 -31.44
N GLU A 50 12.13 16.87 -31.59
CA GLU A 50 12.27 15.53 -31.01
C GLU A 50 12.18 15.57 -29.48
N ARG A 51 12.83 16.53 -28.82
CA ARG A 51 12.73 16.71 -27.35
C ARG A 51 11.31 17.09 -26.91
N VAL A 52 10.65 18.01 -27.63
CA VAL A 52 9.27 18.42 -27.32
C VAL A 52 8.31 17.25 -27.55
N THR A 53 8.50 16.48 -28.61
CA THR A 53 7.72 15.28 -28.90
C THR A 53 7.92 14.23 -27.81
N ALA A 54 9.16 13.97 -27.38
CA ALA A 54 9.44 13.06 -26.28
C ALA A 54 8.79 13.52 -24.96
N ARG A 55 8.83 14.83 -24.66
CA ARG A 55 8.13 15.41 -23.50
C ARG A 55 6.62 15.28 -23.61
N LEU A 56 6.05 15.52 -24.80
CA LEU A 56 4.63 15.34 -25.06
C LEU A 56 4.23 13.87 -24.91
N THR A 57 5.03 12.92 -25.36
CA THR A 57 4.77 11.49 -25.17
C THR A 57 4.80 11.11 -23.69
N VAL A 58 5.77 11.62 -22.92
CA VAL A 58 5.82 11.41 -21.46
C VAL A 58 4.63 12.04 -20.77
N LEU A 59 4.24 13.27 -21.15
CA LEU A 59 3.05 13.93 -20.61
C LEU A 59 1.77 13.21 -21.01
N GLN A 60 1.66 12.76 -22.26
CA GLN A 60 0.55 11.95 -22.73
C GLN A 60 0.51 10.62 -22.00
N ARG A 61 1.64 9.97 -21.71
CA ARG A 61 1.69 8.71 -20.95
C ARG A 61 1.24 8.92 -19.50
N ARG A 62 1.73 9.99 -18.86
CA ARG A 62 1.28 10.44 -17.53
C ARG A 62 -0.20 10.85 -17.49
N LEU A 63 -0.72 11.41 -18.57
CA LEU A 63 -2.11 11.82 -18.73
C LEU A 63 -3.03 10.69 -19.21
N SER A 64 -2.53 9.69 -19.93
CA SER A 64 -3.31 8.53 -20.37
C SER A 64 -3.50 7.53 -19.23
N GLY A 65 -2.61 7.51 -18.24
CA GLY A 65 -2.93 6.97 -16.91
C GLY A 65 -3.93 7.82 -16.11
N ALA A 66 -4.17 9.07 -16.53
CA ALA A 66 -5.11 10.00 -15.90
C ALA A 66 -6.51 10.02 -16.52
N GLY A 67 -6.75 9.38 -17.67
CA GLY A 67 -8.05 9.35 -18.35
C GLY A 67 -8.63 10.73 -18.72
N ASP A 68 -9.08 10.87 -19.96
CA ASP A 68 -9.84 12.06 -20.39
C ASP A 68 -11.36 11.88 -20.19
N GLY A 69 -11.78 10.69 -19.74
CA GLY A 69 -13.17 10.37 -19.41
C GLY A 69 -13.66 10.94 -18.07
N PRO A 70 -14.91 10.63 -17.69
CA PRO A 70 -15.45 10.99 -16.38
C PRO A 70 -14.59 10.40 -15.24
N PRO A 71 -14.60 11.00 -14.04
CA PRO A 71 -13.91 10.45 -12.88
C PRO A 71 -14.42 9.04 -12.57
N ALA A 72 -13.51 8.08 -12.43
CA ALA A 72 -13.85 6.72 -12.03
C ALA A 72 -14.14 6.68 -10.52
N GLU A 73 -15.37 6.34 -10.16
CA GLU A 73 -15.79 6.18 -8.76
C GLU A 73 -15.47 4.76 -8.26
N LEU A 74 -14.18 4.41 -8.22
CA LEU A 74 -13.73 3.06 -7.84
C LEU A 74 -14.16 2.68 -6.42
N ASP A 75 -14.07 3.62 -5.48
CA ASP A 75 -14.37 3.42 -4.05
C ASP A 75 -15.88 3.51 -3.72
N ALA A 76 -16.77 3.73 -4.69
CA ALA A 76 -18.19 3.91 -4.42
C ALA A 76 -18.87 2.61 -3.95
N VAL A 77 -19.53 2.66 -2.79
CA VAL A 77 -20.32 1.54 -2.25
C VAL A 77 -21.75 1.66 -2.76
N THR A 78 -21.97 1.24 -4.00
CA THR A 78 -23.27 1.31 -4.69
C THR A 78 -23.53 0.04 -5.50
N GLY A 79 -24.81 -0.29 -5.71
CA GLY A 79 -25.23 -1.37 -6.59
C GLY A 79 -24.79 -2.74 -6.06
N GLU A 80 -24.03 -3.50 -6.86
CA GLU A 80 -23.60 -4.86 -6.49
C GLU A 80 -22.66 -4.92 -5.26
N VAL A 81 -21.96 -3.82 -4.96
CA VAL A 81 -20.95 -3.78 -3.89
C VAL A 81 -21.58 -3.51 -2.52
N GLU A 82 -22.71 -2.81 -2.48
CA GLU A 82 -23.40 -2.43 -1.23
C GLU A 82 -23.74 -3.64 -0.33
N PRO A 83 -24.43 -4.70 -0.81
CA PRO A 83 -24.73 -5.85 0.04
C PRO A 83 -23.47 -6.63 0.46
N LEU A 84 -22.40 -6.60 -0.34
CA LEU A 84 -21.13 -7.24 0.01
C LEU A 84 -20.46 -6.51 1.16
N VAL A 85 -20.36 -5.18 1.09
CA VAL A 85 -19.79 -4.36 2.15
C VAL A 85 -20.62 -4.47 3.44
N GLU A 86 -21.94 -4.54 3.34
CA GLU A 86 -22.81 -4.76 4.51
C GLU A 86 -22.54 -6.12 5.18
N ALA A 87 -22.38 -7.19 4.39
CA ALA A 87 -22.02 -8.51 4.91
C ALA A 87 -20.62 -8.50 5.54
N LEU A 88 -19.65 -7.83 4.93
CA LEU A 88 -18.29 -7.68 5.44
C LEU A 88 -18.25 -6.91 6.77
N ARG A 89 -19.09 -5.87 6.91
CA ARG A 89 -19.23 -5.12 8.18
C ARG A 89 -19.83 -5.98 9.28
N ARG A 90 -20.90 -6.72 8.99
CA ARG A 90 -21.48 -7.65 9.98
C ARG A 90 -20.49 -8.74 10.39
N ALA A 91 -19.73 -9.27 9.44
CA ALA A 91 -18.66 -10.21 9.73
C ALA A 91 -17.56 -9.57 10.57
N TRP A 92 -17.21 -8.31 10.29
CA TRP A 92 -16.24 -7.56 11.09
C TRP A 92 -16.73 -7.40 12.54
N ASP A 93 -17.98 -6.98 12.76
CA ASP A 93 -18.49 -6.84 14.12
C ASP A 93 -18.50 -8.17 14.87
N ALA A 94 -18.86 -9.28 14.21
CA ALA A 94 -18.79 -10.61 14.78
C ALA A 94 -17.35 -11.07 15.09
N GLU A 95 -16.41 -10.86 14.17
CA GLU A 95 -15.00 -11.26 14.32
C GLU A 95 -14.28 -10.46 15.42
N GLN A 96 -14.73 -9.24 15.77
CA GLN A 96 -14.11 -8.45 16.85
C GLN A 96 -14.32 -9.10 18.22
N GLU A 97 -15.45 -9.79 18.39
CA GLU A 97 -15.83 -10.47 19.62
C GLU A 97 -15.20 -11.87 19.71
N ILE A 98 -14.63 -12.37 18.62
CA ILE A 98 -13.99 -13.68 18.52
C ILE A 98 -12.46 -13.51 18.58
N LEU A 99 -11.80 -14.32 19.40
CA LEU A 99 -10.35 -14.36 19.49
C LEU A 99 -9.74 -15.00 18.24
N ALA A 100 -8.62 -14.44 17.77
CA ALA A 100 -7.82 -15.07 16.73
C ALA A 100 -7.21 -16.40 17.22
N ASP A 101 -7.03 -17.38 16.33
CA ASP A 101 -6.40 -18.67 16.68
C ASP A 101 -5.06 -18.55 17.43
N PRO A 102 -4.11 -17.68 17.00
CA PRO A 102 -2.86 -17.50 17.74
C PRO A 102 -3.09 -16.95 19.15
N ALA A 103 -4.09 -16.08 19.34
CA ALA A 103 -4.45 -15.55 20.65
C ALA A 103 -5.08 -16.63 21.53
N ARG A 104 -5.98 -17.47 20.98
CA ARG A 104 -6.53 -18.63 21.69
C ARG A 104 -5.43 -19.59 22.16
N VAL A 105 -4.47 -19.91 21.29
CA VAL A 105 -3.35 -20.80 21.61
C VAL A 105 -2.49 -20.21 22.73
N ALA A 106 -2.15 -18.92 22.65
CA ALA A 106 -1.36 -18.26 23.69
C ALA A 106 -2.07 -18.26 25.06
N LEU A 107 -3.36 -17.95 25.09
CA LEU A 107 -4.15 -17.97 26.33
C LEU A 107 -4.30 -19.39 26.89
N ARG A 108 -4.54 -20.39 26.03
CA ARG A 108 -4.60 -21.80 26.45
C ARG A 108 -3.28 -22.26 27.04
N GLN A 109 -2.16 -21.86 26.43
CA GLN A 109 -0.84 -22.16 26.95
C GLN A 109 -0.62 -21.53 28.32
N GLU A 110 -1.02 -20.27 28.52
CA GLU A 110 -0.92 -19.58 29.82
C GLU A 110 -1.73 -20.30 30.92
N VAL A 111 -2.96 -20.73 30.62
CA VAL A 111 -3.80 -21.50 31.54
C VAL A 111 -3.17 -22.86 31.84
N LEU A 112 -2.69 -23.59 30.83
CA LEU A 112 -2.04 -24.89 30.98
C LEU A 112 -0.75 -24.80 31.82
N GLU A 113 0.05 -23.75 31.63
CA GLU A 113 1.26 -23.52 32.43
C GLU A 113 0.91 -23.28 33.90
N PHE A 114 -0.14 -22.47 34.16
CA PHE A 114 -0.63 -22.21 35.51
C PHE A 114 -1.19 -23.47 36.20
N ASP A 115 -1.99 -24.26 35.50
CA ASP A 115 -2.51 -25.53 36.01
C ASP A 115 -1.40 -26.56 36.22
N GLY A 116 -0.37 -26.55 35.37
CA GLY A 116 0.84 -27.35 35.55
C GLY A 116 1.60 -26.99 36.83
N LEU A 117 1.69 -25.71 37.19
CA LEU A 117 2.26 -25.27 38.47
C LEU A 117 1.44 -25.77 39.67
N LYS A 118 0.10 -25.67 39.59
CA LYS A 118 -0.81 -26.19 40.63
C LYS A 118 -0.65 -27.70 40.81
N ALA A 119 -0.66 -28.45 39.72
CA ALA A 119 -0.52 -29.91 39.76
C ALA A 119 0.82 -30.35 40.37
N ARG A 120 1.94 -29.67 40.03
CA ARG A 120 3.26 -29.95 40.62
C ARG A 120 3.30 -29.65 42.11
N ARG A 121 2.73 -28.51 42.53
CA ARG A 121 2.61 -28.17 43.96
C ARG A 121 1.80 -29.24 44.70
N ASP A 122 0.67 -29.66 44.13
CA ASP A 122 -0.24 -30.61 44.78
C ASP A 122 0.39 -32.01 44.89
N ASP A 123 1.15 -32.45 43.87
CA ASP A 123 1.96 -33.68 43.92
C ASP A 123 3.07 -33.60 44.98
N ALA A 124 3.82 -32.50 45.03
CA ALA A 124 4.85 -32.29 46.05
C ALA A 124 4.27 -32.26 47.48
N ARG A 125 3.10 -31.65 47.65
CA ARG A 125 2.36 -31.63 48.92
C ARG A 125 1.86 -33.02 49.31
N SER A 126 1.29 -33.77 48.36
CA SER A 126 0.86 -35.15 48.59
C SER A 126 2.02 -36.06 49.01
N LYS A 127 3.23 -35.85 48.46
CA LYS A 127 4.44 -36.59 48.87
C LYS A 127 4.86 -36.26 50.29
N LEU A 128 4.78 -34.99 50.70
CA LEU A 128 5.07 -34.56 52.07
C LEU A 128 4.07 -35.16 53.08
N ASP A 129 2.78 -35.19 52.73
CA ASP A 129 1.72 -35.72 53.57
C ASP A 129 1.77 -37.27 53.69
N GLY A 130 2.35 -37.95 52.70
CA GLY A 130 2.52 -39.42 52.68
C GLY A 130 3.52 -39.99 53.72
N GLY A 131 4.18 -39.14 54.51
CA GLY A 131 4.83 -39.51 55.78
C GLY A 131 6.13 -40.33 55.72
N ARG A 132 6.47 -40.97 54.60
CA ARG A 132 7.69 -41.80 54.41
C ARG A 132 8.79 -41.14 53.57
N VAL A 133 9.01 -39.84 53.77
CA VAL A 133 10.07 -39.10 53.04
C VAL A 133 11.27 -38.85 53.97
N PRO A 134 12.50 -39.24 53.58
CA PRO A 134 13.74 -38.87 54.25
C PRO A 134 13.85 -37.35 54.48
N ARG A 135 14.57 -36.92 55.52
CA ARG A 135 14.64 -35.51 55.92
C ARG A 135 15.13 -34.58 54.80
N PHE A 136 16.16 -34.97 54.05
CA PHE A 136 16.71 -34.15 52.98
C PHE A 136 15.72 -33.99 51.80
N GLU A 137 15.00 -35.05 51.43
CA GLU A 137 13.93 -34.99 50.42
C GLU A 137 12.75 -34.15 50.91
N ARG A 138 12.42 -34.22 52.19
CA ARG A 138 11.37 -33.40 52.81
C ARG A 138 11.70 -31.92 52.74
N ASP A 139 12.94 -31.54 53.04
CA ASP A 139 13.39 -30.15 52.99
C ASP A 139 13.38 -29.63 51.54
N ALA A 140 13.80 -30.46 50.57
CA ALA A 140 13.74 -30.13 49.15
C ALA A 140 12.30 -29.93 48.65
N LEU A 141 11.39 -30.87 48.95
CA LEU A 141 9.97 -30.75 48.60
C LEU A 141 9.30 -29.54 49.26
N SER A 142 9.64 -29.24 50.52
CA SER A 142 9.12 -28.04 51.21
C SER A 142 9.60 -26.73 50.56
N HIS A 143 10.84 -26.71 50.06
CA HIS A 143 11.34 -25.57 49.30
C HIS A 143 10.63 -25.45 47.95
N GLU A 144 10.46 -26.57 47.22
CA GLU A 144 9.74 -26.62 45.95
C GLU A 144 8.30 -26.13 46.10
N VAL A 145 7.55 -26.61 47.09
CA VAL A 145 6.18 -26.15 47.36
C VAL A 145 6.13 -24.64 47.58
N ARG A 146 7.02 -24.07 48.41
CA ARG A 146 7.08 -22.61 48.64
C ARG A 146 7.40 -21.83 47.36
N GLN A 147 8.32 -22.35 46.54
CA GLN A 147 8.65 -21.74 45.26
C GLN A 147 7.44 -21.76 44.30
N MET A 148 6.73 -22.88 44.21
CA MET A 148 5.54 -23.01 43.37
C MET A 148 4.39 -22.14 43.89
N GLU A 149 4.17 -22.05 45.20
CA GLU A 149 3.17 -21.15 45.79
C GLU A 149 3.46 -19.68 45.45
N TRP A 150 4.72 -19.26 45.51
CA TRP A 150 5.11 -17.93 45.08
C TRP A 150 4.82 -17.68 43.60
N LEU A 151 5.18 -18.63 42.71
CA LEU A 151 4.90 -18.54 41.27
C LEU A 151 3.39 -18.51 40.96
N ILE A 152 2.62 -19.33 41.67
CA ILE A 152 1.16 -19.39 41.53
C ILE A 152 0.54 -18.05 41.92
N ASN A 153 0.90 -17.50 43.08
CA ASN A 153 0.38 -16.20 43.51
C ASN A 153 0.77 -15.06 42.55
N ALA A 154 1.98 -15.12 41.97
CA ALA A 154 2.44 -14.14 41.00
C ALA A 154 1.65 -14.19 39.67
N ASN A 155 1.22 -15.39 39.26
CA ASN A 155 0.58 -15.61 37.95
C ASN A 155 -0.94 -15.74 38.00
N GLU A 156 -1.54 -15.88 39.18
CA GLU A 156 -2.98 -16.16 39.37
C GLU A 156 -3.88 -15.15 38.65
N ALA A 157 -3.65 -13.85 38.83
CA ALA A 157 -4.47 -12.82 38.20
C ALA A 157 -4.33 -12.80 36.67
N SER A 158 -3.21 -13.27 36.11
CA SER A 158 -3.02 -13.36 34.66
C SER A 158 -3.73 -14.58 34.10
N ALA A 159 -3.52 -15.74 34.70
CA ALA A 159 -4.17 -16.99 34.31
C ALA A 159 -5.70 -16.91 34.45
N GLN A 160 -6.21 -16.24 35.49
CA GLN A 160 -7.65 -16.02 35.66
C GLN A 160 -8.23 -15.16 34.53
N ARG A 161 -7.57 -14.05 34.18
CA ARG A 161 -7.97 -13.22 33.04
C ARG A 161 -7.88 -13.98 31.71
N ALA A 162 -6.89 -14.87 31.56
CA ALA A 162 -6.76 -15.71 30.37
C ALA A 162 -7.92 -16.71 30.26
N ALA A 163 -8.28 -17.36 31.37
CA ALA A 163 -9.42 -18.27 31.44
C ALA A 163 -10.75 -17.56 31.15
N GLU A 164 -11.01 -16.41 31.77
CA GLU A 164 -12.21 -15.59 31.53
C GLU A 164 -12.33 -15.15 30.07
N ARG A 165 -11.21 -14.82 29.42
CA ARG A 165 -11.19 -14.48 27.99
C ARG A 165 -11.47 -15.67 27.08
N LEU A 166 -11.02 -16.87 27.44
CA LEU A 166 -11.32 -18.10 26.69
C LEU A 166 -12.80 -18.49 26.86
N GLU A 167 -13.36 -18.36 28.06
CA GLU A 167 -14.79 -18.59 28.31
C GLU A 167 -15.67 -17.62 27.51
N ALA A 168 -15.32 -16.33 27.49
CA ALA A 168 -16.02 -15.34 26.69
C ALA A 168 -15.93 -15.62 25.17
N ASP A 169 -14.81 -16.16 24.68
CA ASP A 169 -14.65 -16.58 23.28
C ASP A 169 -15.53 -17.80 22.95
N GLU A 170 -15.61 -18.77 23.86
CA GLU A 170 -16.49 -19.94 23.72
C GLU A 170 -17.97 -19.54 23.68
N ASP A 171 -18.39 -18.63 24.58
CA ASP A 171 -19.74 -18.06 24.57
C ASP A 171 -20.00 -17.28 23.26
N ALA A 172 -19.04 -16.49 22.81
CA ALA A 172 -19.17 -15.72 21.57
C ALA A 172 -19.36 -16.64 20.36
N MET A 173 -18.58 -17.73 20.28
CA MET A 173 -18.70 -18.75 19.24
C MET A 173 -19.99 -19.57 19.32
N GLY A 174 -20.61 -19.67 20.51
CA GLY A 174 -21.87 -20.38 20.71
C GLY A 174 -23.08 -19.69 20.08
N GLU A 175 -23.01 -18.40 19.77
CA GLU A 175 -24.11 -17.67 19.15
C GLU A 175 -24.14 -17.85 17.62
N GLU A 176 -25.25 -18.40 17.12
CA GLU A 176 -25.45 -18.76 15.72
C GLU A 176 -25.26 -17.57 14.76
N TRP A 177 -25.77 -16.38 15.12
CA TRP A 177 -25.69 -15.20 14.26
C TRP A 177 -24.24 -14.76 13.99
N ARG A 178 -23.30 -14.96 14.92
CA ARG A 178 -21.89 -14.63 14.72
C ARG A 178 -21.26 -15.57 13.71
N THR A 179 -21.51 -16.87 13.87
CA THR A 179 -21.02 -17.89 12.93
C THR A 179 -21.57 -17.66 11.53
N GLU A 180 -22.87 -17.36 11.41
CA GLU A 180 -23.49 -17.00 10.12
C GLU A 180 -22.89 -15.71 9.53
N ALA A 181 -22.64 -14.70 10.36
CA ALA A 181 -22.03 -13.44 9.92
C ALA A 181 -20.60 -13.66 9.41
N VAL A 182 -19.78 -14.46 10.11
CA VAL A 182 -18.42 -14.82 9.68
C VAL A 182 -18.45 -15.54 8.33
N LEU A 183 -19.29 -16.56 8.18
CA LEU A 183 -19.44 -17.32 6.93
C LEU A 183 -19.93 -16.43 5.77
N ALA A 184 -20.91 -15.56 6.02
CA ALA A 184 -21.38 -14.59 5.04
C ALA A 184 -20.26 -13.62 4.65
N GLY A 185 -19.44 -13.20 5.61
CA GLY A 185 -18.25 -12.39 5.39
C GLY A 185 -17.22 -13.07 4.51
N GLU A 186 -16.87 -14.33 4.78
CA GLU A 186 -15.92 -15.10 3.97
C GLU A 186 -16.38 -15.20 2.51
N LYS A 187 -17.68 -15.49 2.30
CA LYS A 187 -18.27 -15.47 0.96
C LYS A 187 -18.16 -14.09 0.32
N ALA A 188 -18.53 -13.03 1.04
CA ALA A 188 -18.45 -11.65 0.55
C ALA A 188 -17.01 -11.22 0.21
N ARG A 189 -15.98 -11.73 0.90
CA ARG A 189 -14.56 -11.48 0.58
C ARG A 189 -14.12 -12.12 -0.73
N GLY A 190 -14.72 -13.25 -1.10
CA GLY A 190 -14.54 -13.84 -2.43
C GLY A 190 -15.16 -12.93 -3.49
N GLU A 191 -16.43 -12.57 -3.29
CA GLU A 191 -17.22 -11.80 -4.26
C GLU A 191 -16.75 -10.35 -4.43
N ILE A 192 -16.18 -9.72 -3.39
CA ILE A 192 -15.68 -8.34 -3.47
C ILE A 192 -14.48 -8.21 -4.40
N LYS A 193 -13.64 -9.25 -4.52
CA LYS A 193 -12.52 -9.27 -5.48
C LYS A 193 -13.02 -9.31 -6.91
N ASP A 194 -14.06 -10.11 -7.17
CA ASP A 194 -14.68 -10.18 -8.49
C ASP A 194 -15.38 -8.86 -8.86
N ALA A 195 -16.08 -8.24 -7.90
CA ALA A 195 -16.69 -6.93 -8.09
C ALA A 195 -15.63 -5.84 -8.36
N ALA A 196 -14.51 -5.86 -7.62
CA ALA A 196 -13.38 -4.96 -7.86
C ALA A 196 -12.77 -5.17 -9.26
N ALA A 197 -12.62 -6.42 -9.71
CA ALA A 197 -12.11 -6.76 -11.03
C ALA A 197 -13.03 -6.25 -12.16
N ARG A 198 -14.35 -6.45 -12.03
CA ARG A 198 -15.33 -5.92 -12.98
C ARG A 198 -15.28 -4.40 -13.05
N ARG A 199 -15.29 -3.72 -11.90
CA ARG A 199 -15.26 -2.25 -11.82
C ARG A 199 -13.99 -1.67 -12.42
N LEU A 200 -12.83 -2.28 -12.14
CA LEU A 200 -11.56 -1.84 -12.73
C LEU A 200 -11.57 -2.02 -14.26
N SER A 201 -12.06 -3.17 -14.73
CA SER A 201 -12.15 -3.47 -16.16
C SER A 201 -13.07 -2.51 -16.90
N GLU A 202 -14.22 -2.16 -16.30
CA GLU A 202 -15.14 -1.17 -16.84
C GLU A 202 -14.50 0.23 -16.91
N ALA A 203 -13.86 0.68 -15.82
CA ALA A 203 -13.19 1.98 -15.79
C ALA A 203 -12.06 2.08 -16.82
N LEU A 204 -11.27 1.01 -16.99
CA LEU A 204 -10.23 0.93 -18.02
C LEU A 204 -10.82 0.92 -19.43
N GLY A 205 -11.89 0.15 -19.67
CA GLY A 205 -12.56 0.06 -20.97
C GLY A 205 -13.21 1.37 -21.41
N GLN A 206 -13.64 2.21 -20.46
CA GLN A 206 -14.22 3.53 -20.72
C GLN A 206 -13.18 4.66 -20.76
N TYR A 207 -11.89 4.36 -20.59
CA TYR A 207 -10.83 5.37 -20.44
C TYR A 207 -11.16 6.42 -19.36
N ALA A 208 -11.79 5.97 -18.26
CA ALA A 208 -12.19 6.83 -17.16
C ALA A 208 -10.98 7.41 -16.42
N ARG A 209 -11.17 8.57 -15.79
CA ARG A 209 -10.12 9.23 -15.03
C ARG A 209 -9.91 8.54 -13.69
N MET A 210 -8.76 7.89 -13.54
CA MET A 210 -8.44 7.13 -12.34
C MET A 210 -8.19 8.03 -11.10
N PRO A 211 -8.60 7.59 -9.90
CA PRO A 211 -8.32 8.30 -8.65
C PRO A 211 -6.82 8.56 -8.42
N VAL A 212 -6.51 9.53 -7.56
CA VAL A 212 -5.10 9.89 -7.26
C VAL A 212 -4.37 8.74 -6.59
N TRP A 213 -4.95 8.11 -5.56
CA TRP A 213 -4.35 6.94 -4.89
C TRP A 213 -4.01 5.81 -5.86
N PHE A 214 -4.81 5.64 -6.92
CA PHE A 214 -4.61 4.59 -7.91
C PHE A 214 -3.37 4.88 -8.73
N ARG A 215 -3.24 6.12 -9.23
CA ARG A 215 -2.11 6.56 -10.05
C ARG A 215 -0.80 6.66 -9.26
N VAL A 216 -0.87 7.17 -8.03
CA VAL A 216 0.30 7.32 -7.16
C VAL A 216 0.74 5.98 -6.57
N GLY A 217 -0.22 5.15 -6.16
CA GLY A 217 0.05 3.88 -5.49
C GLY A 217 0.47 2.75 -6.42
N LEU A 218 -0.15 2.63 -7.59
CA LEU A 218 0.12 1.53 -8.53
C LEU A 218 1.02 1.93 -9.70
N GLY A 219 1.13 3.22 -10.00
CA GLY A 219 1.92 3.72 -11.13
C GLY A 219 1.29 3.47 -12.50
N GLU A 220 2.13 3.48 -13.53
CA GLU A 220 1.72 3.24 -14.91
C GLU A 220 1.50 1.75 -15.18
N ILE A 221 0.57 1.44 -16.10
CA ILE A 221 0.33 0.07 -16.56
C ILE A 221 1.59 -0.43 -17.30
N PRO A 222 2.21 -1.54 -16.84
CA PRO A 222 3.43 -2.02 -17.45
C PRO A 222 3.16 -2.69 -18.81
N THR A 223 4.16 -2.62 -19.69
CA THR A 223 4.19 -3.29 -20.98
C THR A 223 5.41 -4.23 -21.03
N PRO A 224 5.31 -5.43 -21.63
CA PRO A 224 4.16 -5.94 -22.39
C PRO A 224 3.09 -6.65 -21.55
N ASP A 225 3.40 -7.08 -20.32
CA ASP A 225 2.49 -7.90 -19.49
C ASP A 225 1.94 -7.09 -18.29
N PRO A 226 0.65 -6.72 -18.29
CA PRO A 226 0.01 -6.00 -17.20
C PRO A 226 -0.56 -6.91 -16.10
N SER A 227 -0.44 -8.25 -16.19
CA SER A 227 -1.19 -9.18 -15.34
C SER A 227 -0.94 -8.97 -13.85
N PHE A 228 0.32 -8.90 -13.42
CA PHE A 228 0.68 -8.68 -12.01
C PHE A 228 0.24 -7.30 -11.49
N TRP A 229 0.27 -6.29 -12.37
CA TRP A 229 -0.23 -4.95 -12.04
C TRP A 229 -1.75 -4.95 -11.85
N LEU A 230 -2.49 -5.63 -12.73
CA LEU A 230 -3.95 -5.77 -12.62
C LEU A 230 -4.34 -6.52 -11.36
N GLU A 231 -3.69 -7.64 -11.05
CA GLU A 231 -3.94 -8.38 -9.81
C GLU A 231 -3.72 -7.53 -8.55
N SER A 232 -2.64 -6.74 -8.55
CA SER A 232 -2.34 -5.82 -7.44
C SER A 232 -3.37 -4.69 -7.35
N ALA A 233 -3.79 -4.13 -8.49
CA ALA A 233 -4.81 -3.09 -8.55
C ALA A 233 -6.17 -3.58 -8.02
N ILE A 234 -6.55 -4.81 -8.39
CA ILE A 234 -7.76 -5.48 -7.88
C ILE A 234 -7.65 -5.72 -6.38
N ALA A 235 -6.49 -6.19 -5.90
CA ALA A 235 -6.27 -6.43 -4.47
C ALA A 235 -6.39 -5.14 -3.64
N VAL A 236 -5.79 -4.03 -4.12
CA VAL A 236 -5.93 -2.71 -3.48
C VAL A 236 -7.38 -2.27 -3.48
N LEU A 237 -8.08 -2.35 -4.62
CA LEU A 237 -9.48 -1.91 -4.71
C LEU A 237 -10.39 -2.74 -3.78
N ALA A 238 -10.24 -4.07 -3.78
CA ALA A 238 -10.96 -4.95 -2.88
C ALA A 238 -10.71 -4.59 -1.40
N TYR A 239 -9.45 -4.33 -1.03
CA TYR A 239 -9.08 -3.88 0.32
C TYR A 239 -9.76 -2.56 0.70
N ARG A 240 -9.76 -1.59 -0.21
CA ARG A 240 -10.40 -0.28 0.04
C ARG A 240 -11.91 -0.41 0.21
N LEU A 241 -12.56 -1.24 -0.58
CA LEU A 241 -14.00 -1.52 -0.46
C LEU A 241 -14.33 -2.28 0.83
N GLU A 242 -13.54 -3.30 1.19
CA GLU A 242 -13.74 -4.09 2.42
C GLU A 242 -13.58 -3.25 3.68
N TYR A 243 -12.50 -2.45 3.77
CA TYR A 243 -12.17 -1.71 5.00
C TYR A 243 -12.58 -0.24 4.96
N GLY A 244 -13.31 0.20 3.94
CA GLY A 244 -13.80 1.57 3.80
C GLY A 244 -12.68 2.61 3.76
N VAL A 245 -11.57 2.31 3.09
CA VAL A 245 -10.44 3.24 2.98
C VAL A 245 -10.77 4.33 1.98
N THR A 246 -10.87 5.57 2.46
CA THR A 246 -11.18 6.75 1.63
C THR A 246 -10.01 7.71 1.47
N ASP A 247 -8.81 7.33 1.91
CA ASP A 247 -7.61 8.16 1.76
C ASP A 247 -7.35 8.40 0.26
N ALA A 248 -7.19 9.68 -0.11
CA ALA A 248 -7.07 10.11 -1.48
C ALA A 248 -5.67 9.86 -2.08
N VAL A 249 -4.66 9.66 -1.24
CA VAL A 249 -3.25 9.53 -1.65
C VAL A 249 -2.71 8.16 -1.30
N THR A 250 -2.93 7.71 -0.06
CA THR A 250 -2.42 6.43 0.43
C THR A 250 -3.38 5.31 0.00
N PRO A 251 -2.97 4.39 -0.89
CA PRO A 251 -3.87 3.35 -1.43
C PRO A 251 -4.46 2.46 -0.33
N LEU A 252 -3.68 2.15 0.71
CA LEU A 252 -4.11 1.28 1.82
C LEU A 252 -4.52 2.06 3.10
N GLY A 253 -4.43 3.39 3.08
CA GLY A 253 -4.69 4.23 4.26
C GLY A 253 -3.69 4.01 5.40
N THR A 254 -4.13 4.26 6.64
CA THR A 254 -3.29 4.08 7.83
C THR A 254 -3.02 2.60 8.10
N PRO A 255 -1.76 2.20 8.38
CA PRO A 255 -1.43 0.83 8.72
C PRO A 255 -2.24 0.33 9.93
N PRO A 256 -2.92 -0.81 9.84
CA PRO A 256 -3.62 -1.42 10.97
C PRO A 256 -2.64 -1.96 12.01
N SER A 257 -3.05 -2.00 13.27
CA SER A 257 -2.30 -2.62 14.36
C SER A 257 -2.95 -3.94 14.77
N ALA A 258 -2.15 -5.00 14.85
CA ALA A 258 -2.59 -6.32 15.34
C ALA A 258 -2.57 -6.42 16.89
N ALA A 259 -2.31 -5.32 17.61
CA ALA A 259 -2.08 -5.33 19.05
C ALA A 259 -3.30 -5.75 19.89
N SER A 260 -4.52 -5.66 19.36
CA SER A 260 -5.74 -6.08 20.07
C SER A 260 -5.89 -7.60 20.18
N GLY A 261 -5.27 -8.37 19.28
CA GLY A 261 -5.36 -9.84 19.22
C GLY A 261 -6.70 -10.41 18.74
N SER A 262 -7.70 -9.56 18.43
CA SER A 262 -8.96 -9.95 17.77
C SER A 262 -8.73 -10.40 16.33
N GLU A 263 -9.54 -11.35 15.85
CA GLU A 263 -9.31 -12.04 14.58
C GLU A 263 -9.20 -11.12 13.36
N ASN A 264 -10.12 -10.17 13.22
CA ASN A 264 -10.18 -9.24 12.10
C ASN A 264 -9.08 -8.18 12.12
N TRP A 265 -8.61 -7.71 13.28
CA TRP A 265 -7.45 -6.81 13.31
C TRP A 265 -6.18 -7.52 12.84
N VAL A 266 -5.99 -8.78 13.26
CA VAL A 266 -4.89 -9.62 12.78
C VAL A 266 -5.03 -9.85 11.27
N ARG A 267 -6.23 -10.18 10.79
CA ARG A 267 -6.51 -10.38 9.37
C ARG A 267 -6.24 -9.13 8.54
N ARG A 268 -6.77 -7.98 8.94
CA ARG A 268 -6.55 -6.70 8.24
C ARG A 268 -5.06 -6.37 8.18
N ALA A 269 -4.30 -6.64 9.25
CA ALA A 269 -2.86 -6.45 9.27
C ALA A 269 -2.12 -7.38 8.30
N ASN A 270 -2.50 -8.65 8.25
CA ASN A 270 -1.93 -9.61 7.30
C ASN A 270 -2.23 -9.24 5.84
N VAL A 271 -3.48 -8.89 5.52
CA VAL A 271 -3.86 -8.47 4.16
C VAL A 271 -3.17 -7.16 3.78
N HIS A 272 -3.08 -6.20 4.70
CA HIS A 272 -2.34 -4.95 4.46
C HIS A 272 -0.86 -5.24 4.17
N ALA A 273 -0.23 -6.13 4.92
CA ALA A 273 1.17 -6.51 4.72
C ALA A 273 1.38 -7.21 3.36
N ASP A 274 0.52 -8.16 2.98
CA ASP A 274 0.58 -8.85 1.67
C ASP A 274 0.48 -7.85 0.51
N ILE A 275 -0.49 -6.93 0.56
CA ILE A 275 -0.65 -5.94 -0.51
C ILE A 275 0.52 -4.96 -0.52
N THR A 276 1.04 -4.57 0.64
CA THR A 276 2.23 -3.70 0.73
C THR A 276 3.44 -4.36 0.07
N ASP A 277 3.65 -5.66 0.29
CA ASP A 277 4.75 -6.42 -0.33
C ASP A 277 4.59 -6.50 -1.86
N ARG A 278 3.35 -6.74 -2.34
CA ARG A 278 3.03 -6.70 -3.78
C ARG A 278 3.32 -5.33 -4.40
N LEU A 279 2.89 -4.25 -3.75
CA LEU A 279 3.14 -2.88 -4.22
C LEU A 279 4.64 -2.54 -4.22
N THR A 280 5.38 -3.00 -3.22
CA THR A 280 6.84 -2.84 -3.16
C THR A 280 7.52 -3.60 -4.30
N THR A 281 7.06 -4.82 -4.58
CA THR A 281 7.53 -5.65 -5.71
C THR A 281 7.23 -4.99 -7.06
N LEU A 282 6.03 -4.40 -7.22
CA LEU A 282 5.67 -3.61 -8.40
C LEU A 282 6.61 -2.43 -8.59
N ALA A 283 6.84 -1.64 -7.54
CA ALA A 283 7.73 -0.49 -7.59
C ALA A 283 9.18 -0.86 -7.94
N ALA A 284 9.66 -1.99 -7.41
CA ALA A 284 11.01 -2.51 -7.68
C ALA A 284 11.14 -3.03 -9.12
N THR A 285 10.12 -3.72 -9.63
CA THR A 285 10.15 -4.40 -10.94
C THR A 285 9.95 -3.42 -12.10
N PHE A 286 9.11 -2.40 -11.92
CA PHE A 286 8.72 -1.50 -13.00
C PHE A 286 9.32 -0.10 -12.92
N HIS A 287 10.29 0.13 -12.02
CA HIS A 287 11.02 1.40 -11.83
C HIS A 287 10.12 2.63 -12.01
N LEU A 288 9.39 2.97 -10.94
CA LEU A 288 8.84 4.31 -10.76
C LEU A 288 10.00 5.33 -10.73
N GLN A 289 10.38 5.88 -11.89
CA GLN A 289 11.23 7.06 -12.04
C GLN A 289 10.39 8.33 -12.15
#